data_AF-A0A6L6CNJ6-F1
#
_entry.id   AF-A0A6L6CNJ6-F1
#
_cell.length_a   1.000
_cell.length_b   1.000
_cell.length_c   1.000
_cell.angle_alpha   90.00
_cell.angle_beta   90.00
_cell.angle_gamma   90.00
#
_symmetry.space_group_name_H-M   'P 1'
#
loop_
_entity.id
_entity.type
_entity.pdbx_description
1 polymer ?
#
loop_
_entity_poly.entity_id
_entity_poly.type
_entity_poly.pdbx_seq_one_letter_code
_entity_poly.pdbx_strand_id
1 'polypeptide(L)'
;ETRKDLIKIIADLDEKMQVIFNDAFQDTKKAFESVFPILFPGGTGSIFLTDPDNLLTTGLEVNVKPAGKKIERLSLLSGGERSLAAVALMVSIFKARPSPFYVMDEVEAALDDANLGRLLSIFEDLRNSSQLIIITHQKRTMEIADALYGVSMKSDGISAVVGQRLREKADA
;
A
#
# COMPACT_ATOMS: atom_id res chain seq x y z
N GLU A 1 -14.82 37.99 22.12
CA GLU A 1 -14.84 37.52 20.71
C GLU A 1 -13.98 36.29 20.46
N THR A 2 -12.69 36.30 20.81
CA THR A 2 -11.70 35.27 20.43
C THR A 2 -12.13 33.81 20.57
N ARG A 3 -12.87 33.44 21.63
CA ARG A 3 -13.38 32.06 21.81
C ARG A 3 -14.40 31.66 20.75
N LYS A 4 -15.29 32.57 20.34
CA LYS A 4 -16.30 32.29 19.30
C LYS A 4 -15.64 32.13 17.94
N ASP A 5 -14.62 32.92 17.66
CA ASP A 5 -13.85 32.83 16.41
C ASP A 5 -13.08 31.51 16.33
N LEU A 6 -12.46 31.07 17.43
CA LEU A 6 -11.79 29.76 17.50
C LEU A 6 -12.77 28.61 17.28
N ILE A 7 -13.96 28.64 17.90
CA ILE A 7 -14.98 27.61 17.70
C ILE A 7 -15.43 27.56 16.24
N LYS A 8 -15.58 28.71 15.60
CA LYS A 8 -15.93 28.79 14.17
C LYS A 8 -14.83 28.18 13.29
N ILE A 9 -13.56 28.51 13.55
CA ILE A 9 -12.44 27.94 12.80
C ILE A 9 -12.39 26.42 12.96
N ILE A 10 -12.64 25.90 14.16
CA ILE A 10 -12.70 24.44 14.39
C ILE A 10 -13.83 23.83 13.55
N ALA A 11 -15.02 24.41 13.55
CA ALA A 11 -16.14 23.91 12.75
C ALA A 11 -15.85 23.91 11.25
N ASP A 12 -15.24 25.00 10.73
CA ASP A 12 -14.86 25.11 9.32
C ASP A 12 -13.77 24.07 8.95
N LEU A 13 -12.84 23.78 9.87
CA LEU A 13 -11.84 22.72 9.68
C LEU A 13 -12.46 21.33 9.70
N ASP A 14 -13.39 21.07 10.61
CA ASP A 14 -14.10 19.79 10.72
C ASP A 14 -14.87 19.48 9.44
N GLU A 15 -15.62 20.44 8.90
CA GLU A 15 -16.33 20.29 7.63
C GLU A 15 -15.37 19.97 6.48
N LYS A 16 -14.25 20.69 6.40
CA LYS A 16 -13.23 20.45 5.38
C LYS A 16 -12.57 19.08 5.50
N MET A 17 -12.28 18.64 6.72
CA MET A 17 -11.70 17.31 6.97
C MET A 17 -12.66 16.20 6.55
N GLN A 18 -13.96 16.34 6.83
CA GLN A 18 -14.97 15.36 6.43
C GLN A 18 -15.05 15.19 4.91
N VAL A 19 -15.04 16.29 4.16
CA VAL A 19 -15.04 16.26 2.69
C VAL A 19 -13.78 15.55 2.17
N ILE A 20 -12.59 15.96 2.62
CA ILE A 20 -11.32 15.38 2.17
C ILE A 20 -11.25 13.89 2.50
N PHE A 21 -11.67 13.50 3.71
CA PHE A 21 -11.67 12.12 4.15
C PHE A 21 -12.63 11.28 3.31
N ASN A 22 -13.87 11.71 3.11
CA ASN A 22 -14.84 10.97 2.32
C ASN A 22 -14.38 10.79 0.88
N ASP A 23 -13.86 11.84 0.24
CA ASP A 23 -13.35 11.76 -1.12
C ASP A 23 -12.19 10.77 -1.22
N ALA A 24 -11.22 10.85 -0.30
CA ALA A 24 -10.11 9.91 -0.23
C ALA A 24 -10.57 8.47 0.03
N PHE A 25 -11.57 8.27 0.88
CA PHE A 25 -12.15 6.96 1.17
C PHE A 25 -12.83 6.37 -0.06
N GLN A 26 -13.65 7.13 -0.79
CA GLN A 26 -14.32 6.64 -1.99
C GLN A 26 -13.34 6.29 -3.11
N ASP A 27 -12.30 7.09 -3.31
CA ASP A 27 -11.24 6.80 -4.28
C ASP A 27 -10.47 5.53 -3.89
N THR A 28 -10.11 5.40 -2.60
CA THR A 28 -9.43 4.21 -2.07
C THR A 28 -10.29 2.96 -2.18
N LYS A 29 -11.60 3.07 -1.94
CA LYS A 29 -12.55 1.95 -2.03
C LYS A 29 -12.61 1.39 -3.46
N LYS A 30 -12.73 2.26 -4.47
CA LYS A 30 -12.71 1.86 -5.87
C LYS A 30 -11.37 1.22 -6.27
N ALA A 31 -10.26 1.81 -5.81
CA ALA A 31 -8.94 1.23 -6.06
C ALA A 31 -8.81 -0.16 -5.42
N PHE A 32 -9.30 -0.35 -4.20
CA PHE A 32 -9.24 -1.62 -3.47
C PHE A 32 -9.98 -2.75 -4.18
N GLU A 33 -11.16 -2.49 -4.73
CA GLU A 33 -11.92 -3.47 -5.51
C GLU A 33 -11.16 -3.93 -6.77
N SER A 34 -10.29 -3.08 -7.33
CA SER A 34 -9.46 -3.39 -8.51
C SER A 34 -8.12 -4.06 -8.15
N VAL A 35 -7.50 -3.66 -7.04
CA VAL A 35 -6.19 -4.15 -6.60
C VAL A 35 -6.30 -5.51 -5.92
N PHE A 36 -7.34 -5.72 -5.12
CA PHE A 36 -7.49 -6.93 -4.32
C PHE A 36 -7.45 -8.23 -5.15
N PRO A 37 -8.17 -8.35 -6.29
CA PRO A 37 -8.15 -9.57 -7.11
C PRO A 37 -6.78 -9.87 -7.74
N ILE A 38 -5.90 -8.87 -7.89
CA ILE A 38 -4.54 -9.06 -8.41
C ILE A 38 -3.69 -9.81 -7.39
N LEU A 39 -3.82 -9.46 -6.10
CA LEU A 39 -3.10 -10.12 -5.00
C LEU A 39 -3.77 -11.43 -4.59
N PHE A 40 -5.10 -11.51 -4.70
CA PHE A 40 -5.91 -12.70 -4.40
C PHE A 40 -6.71 -13.15 -5.63
N PRO A 41 -6.11 -13.94 -6.54
CA PRO A 41 -6.79 -14.43 -7.74
C PRO A 41 -8.10 -15.15 -7.41
N GLY A 42 -9.20 -14.72 -8.05
CA GLY A 42 -10.54 -15.27 -7.82
C GLY A 42 -11.21 -14.81 -6.52
N GLY A 43 -10.53 -13.98 -5.71
CA GLY A 43 -11.10 -13.34 -4.54
C GLY A 43 -11.62 -11.93 -4.85
N THR A 44 -12.49 -11.42 -3.97
CA THR A 44 -12.96 -10.03 -4.00
C THR A 44 -12.75 -9.39 -2.64
N GLY A 45 -12.50 -8.08 -2.62
CA GLY A 45 -12.28 -7.30 -1.41
C GLY A 45 -13.11 -6.05 -1.44
N SER A 46 -13.55 -5.58 -0.28
CA SER A 46 -14.27 -4.31 -0.13
C SER A 46 -13.95 -3.68 1.22
N ILE A 47 -13.98 -2.35 1.27
CA ILE A 47 -13.78 -1.57 2.50
C ILE A 47 -15.04 -0.77 2.84
N PHE A 48 -15.31 -0.64 4.14
CA PHE A 48 -16.49 0.03 4.68
C PHE A 48 -16.12 0.89 5.88
N LEU A 49 -16.85 1.98 6.06
CA LEU A 49 -16.80 2.77 7.29
C LEU A 49 -17.70 2.10 8.34
N THR A 50 -17.24 1.99 9.58
CA THR A 50 -18.04 1.42 10.67
C THR A 50 -19.19 2.33 11.07
N ASP A 51 -19.03 3.64 10.91
CA ASP A 51 -20.02 4.68 11.21
C ASP A 51 -20.01 5.76 10.11
N PRO A 52 -20.71 5.55 8.98
CA PRO A 52 -20.70 6.48 7.85
C PRO A 52 -21.23 7.88 8.17
N ASP A 53 -22.03 8.02 9.23
CA ASP A 53 -22.62 9.30 9.65
C ASP A 53 -21.65 10.13 10.51
N ASN A 54 -20.54 9.54 10.97
CA ASN A 54 -19.54 10.20 11.80
C ASN A 54 -18.11 10.00 11.26
N LEU A 55 -17.81 10.69 10.16
CA LEU A 55 -16.57 10.54 9.41
C LEU A 55 -15.29 10.89 10.18
N LEU A 56 -15.36 11.73 11.21
CA LEU A 56 -14.19 12.13 11.99
C LEU A 56 -13.77 11.08 13.04
N THR A 57 -14.68 10.19 13.43
CA THR A 57 -14.41 9.15 14.44
C THR A 57 -14.71 7.73 13.98
N THR A 58 -15.18 7.53 12.75
CA THR A 58 -15.45 6.20 12.20
C THR A 58 -14.18 5.36 12.09
N GLY A 59 -14.33 4.06 12.29
CA GLY A 59 -13.35 3.06 11.92
C GLY A 59 -13.47 2.65 10.45
N LEU A 60 -12.53 1.77 10.05
CA LEU A 60 -12.47 1.14 8.74
C LEU A 60 -12.55 -0.38 8.91
N GLU A 61 -13.52 -1.02 8.27
CA GLU A 61 -13.59 -2.48 8.15
C GLU A 61 -13.18 -2.92 6.75
N VAL A 62 -12.38 -3.99 6.71
CA VAL A 62 -11.97 -4.65 5.46
C VAL A 62 -12.62 -6.03 5.43
N ASN A 63 -13.45 -6.23 4.40
CA ASN A 63 -14.10 -7.51 4.13
C ASN A 63 -13.46 -8.14 2.90
N VAL A 64 -13.13 -9.41 3.02
CA VAL A 64 -12.54 -10.18 1.93
C VAL A 64 -13.37 -11.42 1.66
N LYS A 65 -13.39 -11.83 0.41
CA LYS A 65 -13.99 -13.08 -0.04
C LYS A 65 -12.94 -13.83 -0.82
N PRO A 66 -12.23 -14.79 -0.20
CA PRO A 66 -11.29 -15.64 -0.92
C PRO A 66 -12.00 -16.49 -1.98
N ALA A 67 -11.24 -16.97 -2.97
CA ALA A 67 -11.78 -17.79 -4.06
C ALA A 67 -12.59 -18.98 -3.52
N GLY A 68 -13.88 -19.03 -3.86
CA GLY A 68 -14.78 -20.12 -3.46
C GLY A 68 -15.20 -20.13 -1.98
N LYS A 69 -14.82 -19.13 -1.17
CA LYS A 69 -15.18 -19.03 0.26
C LYS A 69 -16.28 -17.98 0.51
N LYS A 70 -16.82 -18.01 1.74
CA LYS A 70 -17.73 -16.97 2.23
C LYS A 70 -16.96 -15.67 2.50
N ILE A 71 -17.69 -14.56 2.64
CA ILE A 71 -17.12 -13.27 3.04
C ILE A 71 -16.66 -13.40 4.49
N GLU A 72 -15.43 -13.00 4.76
CA GLU A 72 -14.78 -13.00 6.06
C GLU A 72 -14.22 -11.61 6.37
N ARG A 73 -14.24 -11.24 7.65
CA ARG A 73 -13.57 -10.03 8.13
C ARG A 73 -12.07 -10.25 8.14
N LEU A 74 -11.28 -9.19 7.93
CA LEU A 74 -9.81 -9.24 7.97
C LEU A 74 -9.25 -9.92 9.23
N SER A 75 -9.91 -9.75 10.38
CA SER A 75 -9.51 -10.37 11.66
C SER A 75 -9.63 -11.89 11.71
N LEU A 76 -10.38 -12.49 10.77
CA LEU A 76 -10.62 -13.93 10.70
C LEU A 76 -9.68 -14.66 9.73
N LEU A 77 -8.84 -13.91 9.00
CA LEU A 77 -7.90 -14.46 8.04
C LEU A 77 -6.66 -15.07 8.70
N SER A 78 -5.98 -15.95 7.96
CA SER A 78 -4.65 -16.43 8.34
C SER A 78 -3.62 -15.28 8.35
N GLY A 79 -2.47 -15.49 9.02
CA GLY A 79 -1.44 -14.45 9.14
C GLY A 79 -0.94 -13.92 7.80
N GLY A 80 -0.70 -14.81 6.82
CA GLY A 80 -0.26 -14.42 5.47
C GLY A 80 -1.33 -13.68 4.67
N GLU A 81 -2.58 -14.15 4.72
CA GLU A 81 -3.72 -13.49 4.06
C GLU A 81 -3.98 -12.09 4.66
N ARG A 82 -3.83 -11.94 5.98
CA ARG A 82 -3.96 -10.64 6.64
C ARG A 82 -2.89 -9.65 6.18
N SER A 83 -1.63 -10.09 6.11
CA SER A 83 -0.53 -9.25 5.61
C SER A 83 -0.77 -8.82 4.16
N LEU A 84 -1.19 -9.76 3.31
CA LEU A 84 -1.44 -9.46 1.90
C LEU A 84 -2.65 -8.54 1.69
N ALA A 85 -3.70 -8.67 2.50
CA ALA A 85 -4.83 -7.75 2.48
C ALA A 85 -4.45 -6.33 2.98
N ALA A 86 -3.54 -6.22 3.95
CA ALA A 86 -2.98 -4.93 4.36
C ALA A 86 -2.15 -4.29 3.23
N VAL A 87 -1.31 -5.08 2.55
CA VAL A 87 -0.58 -4.64 1.35
C VAL A 87 -1.54 -4.19 0.25
N ALA A 88 -2.65 -4.92 0.02
CA ALA A 88 -3.68 -4.53 -0.93
C ALA A 88 -4.27 -3.15 -0.59
N LEU A 89 -4.57 -2.89 0.69
CA LEU A 89 -5.08 -1.60 1.15
C LEU A 89 -4.06 -0.49 0.94
N MET A 90 -2.80 -0.73 1.30
CA MET A 90 -1.71 0.22 1.10
C MET A 90 -1.54 0.61 -0.38
N VAL A 91 -1.48 -0.38 -1.27
CA VAL A 91 -1.39 -0.16 -2.72
C VAL A 91 -2.61 0.61 -3.23
N SER A 92 -3.81 0.32 -2.70
CA SER A 92 -5.04 1.00 -3.10
C SER A 92 -5.02 2.48 -2.75
N ILE A 93 -4.46 2.82 -1.59
CA ILE A 93 -4.23 4.22 -1.20
C ILE A 93 -3.25 4.89 -2.18
N PHE A 94 -2.15 4.22 -2.53
CA PHE A 94 -1.16 4.75 -3.48
C PHE A 94 -1.74 4.97 -4.88
N LYS A 95 -2.62 4.08 -5.35
CA LYS A 95 -3.33 4.26 -6.62
C LYS A 95 -4.37 5.37 -6.57
N ALA A 96 -5.10 5.50 -5.47
CA ALA A 96 -6.12 6.52 -5.29
C ALA A 96 -5.53 7.93 -5.14
N ARG A 97 -4.37 8.03 -4.49
CA ARG A 97 -3.66 9.29 -4.22
C ARG A 97 -2.19 9.13 -4.59
N PRO A 98 -1.84 9.24 -5.89
CA PRO A 98 -0.48 9.02 -6.35
C PRO A 98 0.50 10.08 -5.80
N SER A 99 1.64 9.60 -5.31
CA SER A 99 2.79 10.40 -4.88
C SER A 99 3.87 10.40 -5.96
N PRO A 100 4.70 11.47 -6.08
CA PRO A 100 5.85 11.45 -6.98
C PRO A 100 6.85 10.33 -6.68
N PHE A 101 6.94 9.90 -5.41
CA PHE A 101 7.78 8.77 -5.01
C PHE A 101 7.22 8.02 -3.80
N TYR A 102 7.66 6.76 -3.66
CA TYR A 102 7.36 5.89 -2.54
C TYR A 102 8.64 5.27 -1.99
N VAL A 103 8.74 5.20 -0.66
CA VAL A 103 9.79 4.47 0.05
C VAL A 103 9.13 3.30 0.77
N MET A 104 9.60 2.10 0.51
CA MET A 104 9.08 0.86 1.09
C MET A 104 10.21 0.09 1.75
N ASP A 105 10.02 -0.33 2.99
CA ASP A 105 11.02 -1.02 3.79
C ASP A 105 10.52 -2.42 4.17
N GLU A 106 11.09 -3.44 3.53
CA GLU A 106 10.80 -4.87 3.72
C GLU A 106 9.30 -5.24 3.78
N VAL A 107 8.47 -4.54 3.01
CA VAL A 107 7.01 -4.72 2.99
C VAL A 107 6.58 -6.11 2.52
N GLU A 108 7.47 -6.83 1.85
CA GLU A 108 7.25 -8.17 1.32
C GLU A 108 7.79 -9.30 2.20
N ALA A 109 8.43 -9.01 3.34
CA ALA A 109 9.15 -10.01 4.14
C ALA A 109 8.27 -11.17 4.64
N ALA A 110 6.96 -10.96 4.78
CA ALA A 110 6.00 -11.96 5.23
C ALA A 110 5.29 -12.72 4.09
N LEU A 111 5.66 -12.48 2.83
CA LEU A 111 5.00 -13.07 1.66
C LEU A 111 5.72 -14.32 1.16
N ASP A 112 4.94 -15.30 0.73
CA ASP A 112 5.45 -16.46 -0.03
C ASP A 112 5.78 -16.07 -1.49
N ASP A 113 6.46 -16.97 -2.22
CA ASP A 113 6.89 -16.71 -3.60
C ASP A 113 5.74 -16.37 -4.57
N ALA A 114 4.56 -16.96 -4.35
CA ALA A 114 3.42 -16.74 -5.23
C ALA A 114 2.84 -15.33 -5.02
N ASN A 115 2.70 -14.90 -3.77
CA ASN A 115 2.20 -13.58 -3.42
C ASN A 115 3.23 -12.48 -3.67
N LEU A 116 4.52 -12.77 -3.46
CA LEU A 116 5.62 -11.89 -3.85
C LEU A 116 5.54 -11.56 -5.34
N GLY A 117 5.37 -12.56 -6.21
CA GLY A 117 5.23 -12.32 -7.65
C GLY A 117 4.07 -11.38 -8.03
N ARG A 118 2.95 -11.44 -7.31
CA ARG A 118 1.78 -10.55 -7.51
C ARG A 118 2.02 -9.15 -6.97
N LEU A 119 2.77 -9.02 -5.87
CA LEU A 119 3.18 -7.71 -5.37
C LEU A 119 4.15 -7.04 -6.35
N LEU A 120 5.08 -7.80 -6.91
CA LEU A 120 6.03 -7.28 -7.89
C LEU A 120 5.33 -6.70 -9.13
N SER A 121 4.31 -7.38 -9.68
CA SER A 121 3.55 -6.83 -10.82
C SER A 121 2.85 -5.51 -10.52
N ILE A 122 2.43 -5.31 -9.27
CA ILE A 122 1.89 -4.01 -8.81
C ILE A 122 2.99 -2.96 -8.75
N PHE A 123 4.18 -3.30 -8.26
CA PHE A 123 5.32 -2.37 -8.26
C PHE A 123 5.72 -1.97 -9.68
N GLU A 124 5.67 -2.90 -10.63
CA GLU A 124 5.93 -2.58 -12.04
C GLU A 124 4.92 -1.56 -12.58
N ASP A 125 3.65 -1.69 -12.22
CA ASP A 125 2.59 -0.76 -12.61
C ASP A 125 2.78 0.62 -11.94
N LEU A 126 3.06 0.65 -10.64
CA LEU A 126 3.30 1.91 -9.90
C LEU A 126 4.55 2.67 -10.38
N ARG A 127 5.58 1.93 -10.81
CA ARG A 127 6.82 2.49 -11.39
C ARG A 127 6.56 3.32 -12.65
N ASN A 128 5.47 3.06 -13.38
CA ASN A 128 5.15 3.82 -14.61
C ASN A 128 4.83 5.29 -14.33
N SER A 129 4.38 5.63 -13.12
CA SER A 129 4.00 6.99 -12.75
C SER A 129 4.77 7.57 -11.57
N SER A 130 5.52 6.74 -10.83
CA SER A 130 6.12 7.13 -9.54
C SER A 130 7.49 6.50 -9.34
N GLN A 131 8.40 7.22 -8.69
CA GLN A 131 9.69 6.65 -8.31
C GLN A 131 9.53 5.70 -7.11
N LEU A 132 10.05 4.47 -7.23
CA LEU A 132 10.03 3.49 -6.13
C LEU A 132 11.44 3.33 -5.55
N ILE A 133 11.54 3.47 -4.23
CA ILE A 133 12.74 3.18 -3.45
C ILE A 133 12.39 2.04 -2.50
N ILE A 134 12.92 0.85 -2.76
CA ILE A 134 12.57 -0.37 -2.02
C ILE A 134 13.81 -0.87 -1.28
N ILE A 135 13.71 -0.98 0.03
CA ILE A 135 14.69 -1.64 0.89
C ILE A 135 14.22 -3.08 1.04
N THR A 136 15.06 -4.03 0.64
CA THR A 136 14.69 -5.43 0.57
C THR A 136 15.90 -6.35 0.63
N HIS A 137 15.69 -7.56 1.15
CA HIS A 137 16.59 -8.69 1.02
C HIS A 137 16.07 -9.76 0.03
N GLN A 138 14.94 -9.52 -0.63
CA GLN A 138 14.31 -10.46 -1.57
C GLN A 138 14.90 -10.34 -2.97
N LYS A 139 15.53 -11.43 -3.45
CA LYS A 139 16.20 -11.47 -4.76
C LYS A 139 15.26 -11.11 -5.92
N ARG A 140 14.01 -11.58 -5.89
CA ARG A 140 13.03 -11.29 -6.96
C ARG A 140 12.62 -9.82 -7.01
N THR A 141 12.56 -9.14 -5.85
CA THR A 141 12.36 -7.69 -5.80
C THR A 141 13.56 -6.96 -6.40
N MET A 142 14.78 -7.43 -6.14
CA MET A 142 16.01 -6.87 -6.72
C MET A 142 16.08 -7.05 -8.25
N GLU A 143 15.57 -8.17 -8.78
CA GLU A 143 15.60 -8.50 -10.21
C GLU A 143 14.79 -7.53 -11.08
N ILE A 144 13.73 -6.93 -10.56
CA ILE A 144 12.90 -5.96 -11.30
C ILE A 144 13.39 -4.52 -11.19
N ALA A 145 14.44 -4.25 -10.40
CA ALA A 145 14.92 -2.90 -10.13
C ALA A 145 15.71 -2.32 -11.32
N ASP A 146 15.61 -1.00 -11.53
CA ASP A 146 16.43 -0.29 -12.52
C ASP A 146 17.88 -0.09 -12.05
N ALA A 147 18.07 -0.02 -10.74
CA ALA A 147 19.35 0.13 -10.07
C ALA A 147 19.31 -0.52 -8.69
N LEU A 148 20.43 -1.09 -8.26
CA LEU A 148 20.64 -1.66 -6.95
C LEU A 148 21.67 -0.86 -6.17
N TYR A 149 21.38 -0.63 -4.89
CA TYR A 149 22.30 -0.05 -3.93
C TYR A 149 22.55 -1.07 -2.82
N GLY A 150 23.72 -1.70 -2.85
CA GLY A 150 24.17 -2.63 -1.82
C GLY A 150 24.78 -1.87 -0.65
N VAL A 151 24.26 -2.10 0.54
CA VAL A 151 24.83 -1.57 1.79
C VAL A 151 25.47 -2.71 2.55
N SER A 152 26.75 -2.55 2.93
CA SER A 152 27.47 -3.54 3.73
C SER A 152 28.29 -2.85 4.81
N MET A 153 28.44 -3.49 5.96
CA MET A 153 29.23 -2.97 7.07
C MET A 153 30.60 -3.66 7.08
N LYS A 154 31.67 -2.87 7.12
CA LYS A 154 33.04 -3.40 7.29
C LYS A 154 33.29 -3.69 8.77
N SER A 155 34.40 -4.38 9.06
CA SER A 155 34.81 -4.75 10.42
C SER A 155 35.07 -3.56 11.36
N ASP A 156 35.18 -2.34 10.83
CA ASP A 156 35.30 -1.08 11.57
C ASP A 156 33.94 -0.47 11.95
N GLY A 157 32.82 -1.11 11.60
CA GLY A 157 31.46 -0.64 11.87
C GLY A 157 30.98 0.46 10.92
N ILE A 158 31.80 0.85 9.93
CA ILE A 158 31.43 1.87 8.94
C ILE A 158 30.69 1.19 7.79
N SER A 159 29.50 1.70 7.49
CA SER A 159 28.72 1.23 6.33
C SER A 159 29.30 1.78 5.04
N ALA A 160 29.51 0.90 4.06
CA ALA A 160 29.90 1.24 2.70
C ALA A 160 28.74 0.95 1.75
N VAL A 161 28.53 1.84 0.78
CA VAL A 161 27.46 1.75 -0.23
C VAL A 161 28.08 1.52 -1.60
N VAL A 162 27.58 0.53 -2.32
CA VAL A 162 27.92 0.27 -3.73
C VAL A 162 26.66 0.36 -4.58
N GLY A 163 26.71 1.11 -5.68
CA GLY A 163 25.59 1.29 -6.60
C GLY A 163 25.87 0.65 -7.96
N GLN A 164 24.89 -0.06 -8.51
CA GLN A 164 24.93 -0.64 -9.85
C GLN A 164 23.62 -0.35 -10.59
N ARG A 165 23.69 0.14 -11.83
CA ARG A 165 22.54 0.23 -12.73
C ARG A 165 22.38 -1.08 -13.49
N LEU A 166 21.13 -1.52 -13.73
CA LEU A 166 20.84 -2.84 -14.29
C LEU A 166 20.42 -2.84 -15.78
N ARG A 167 20.28 -1.69 -16.47
CA ARG A 167 19.91 -1.59 -17.92
C ARG A 167 20.90 -2.39 -18.80
N GLU A 168 20.52 -3.24 -19.78
CA GLU A 168 19.25 -3.73 -20.36
C GLU A 168 19.33 -5.27 -20.46
N LYS A 169 18.21 -6.00 -20.33
CA LYS A 169 18.07 -7.27 -21.04
C LYS A 169 18.07 -6.90 -22.52
N ALA A 170 19.16 -7.16 -23.22
CA ALA A 170 19.16 -7.15 -24.68
C ALA A 170 18.05 -8.10 -25.13
N ASP A 171 17.04 -7.55 -25.82
CA ASP A 171 16.07 -8.35 -26.56
C ASP A 171 16.86 -9.28 -27.50
N ALA A 172 16.65 -10.58 -27.33
CA ALA A 172 17.13 -11.64 -28.21
C ALA A 172 15.93 -12.38 -28.79
#